data_AF-A0A377PKJ9-F1
#
_entry.id   AF-A0A377PKJ9-F1
#
_cell.length_a   1.000
_cell.length_b   1.000
_cell.length_c   1.000
_cell.angle_alpha   90.00
_cell.angle_beta   90.00
_cell.angle_gamma   90.00
#
_symmetry.space_group_name_H-M   'P 1'
#
loop_
_entity.id
_entity.type
_entity.pdbx_description
1 polymer ?
#
loop_
_entity_poly.entity_id
_entity_poly.type
_entity_poly.pdbx_seq_one_letter_code
_entity_poly.pdbx_strand_id
1 'polypeptide(L)'
;MSKVVNFVIFIMSVFIFIQIASHYFLGLNIDFSQMTGGGLSRSYYGEVYRPSGFLPEPAVFSGHMCALLALSLYYNKKLNFYFYFGTLAVLGTLSTVGIILCACLYISFIMSVKNNLFSYIIFFLFILLFSIFIFPSLADRYELFINGVDSSNNLKIDAIKNFFGDKDIFLYGYGVIGRDHPLLPPYFEAIKDVTIFGAIFSVYGVVLGAVVFLLFVVVFIKSSLSFRSKIILTIPLMKLCTPSYAFFFIYLAIYFLILNSKPSQFVK
;
A
#
# COMPACT_ATOMS: atom_id res chain seq x y z
N MET A 1 -2.35 -1.96 21.82
CA MET A 1 -2.22 -1.74 20.35
C MET A 1 -2.12 -3.04 19.55
N SER A 2 -1.13 -3.93 19.80
CA SER A 2 -0.95 -5.18 19.03
C SER A 2 -2.23 -6.02 18.87
N LYS A 3 -2.98 -6.28 19.96
CA LYS A 3 -4.22 -7.06 19.89
C LYS A 3 -5.26 -6.47 18.92
N VAL A 4 -5.41 -5.14 18.92
CA VAL A 4 -6.34 -4.42 18.03
C VAL A 4 -5.88 -4.54 16.58
N VAL A 5 -4.60 -4.28 16.30
CA VAL A 5 -4.03 -4.43 14.95
C VAL A 5 -4.22 -5.85 14.42
N ASN A 6 -3.89 -6.86 15.23
CA ASN A 6 -4.06 -8.27 14.86
C ASN A 6 -5.52 -8.64 14.59
N PHE A 7 -6.46 -8.12 15.38
CA PHE A 7 -7.89 -8.34 15.18
C PHE A 7 -8.39 -7.71 13.87
N VAL A 8 -7.96 -6.48 13.56
CA VAL A 8 -8.32 -5.82 12.30
C VAL A 8 -7.73 -6.58 11.10
N ILE A 9 -6.48 -7.03 11.18
CA ILE A 9 -5.88 -7.89 10.14
C ILE A 9 -6.73 -9.13 9.92
N PHE A 10 -7.10 -9.83 11.00
CA PHE A 10 -7.92 -11.04 10.91
C PHE A 10 -9.24 -10.77 10.20
N ILE A 11 -9.98 -9.74 10.61
CA ILE A 11 -11.25 -9.36 9.99
C ILE A 11 -11.04 -9.07 8.50
N MET A 12 -10.13 -8.17 8.15
CA MET A 12 -9.91 -7.77 6.76
C MET A 12 -9.49 -8.95 5.87
N SER A 13 -8.68 -9.87 6.39
CA SER A 13 -8.32 -11.11 5.69
C SER A 13 -9.51 -12.04 5.47
N VAL A 14 -10.38 -12.21 6.46
CA VAL A 14 -11.59 -13.05 6.33
C VAL A 14 -12.45 -12.58 5.17
N PHE A 15 -12.63 -11.27 4.98
CA PHE A 15 -13.43 -10.75 3.85
C PHE A 15 -12.83 -11.05 2.48
N ILE A 16 -11.50 -11.05 2.35
CA ILE A 16 -10.83 -11.51 1.12
C ILE A 16 -11.11 -13.00 0.89
N PHE A 17 -10.94 -13.83 1.92
CA PHE A 17 -11.16 -15.27 1.77
C PHE A 17 -12.63 -15.60 1.49
N ILE A 18 -13.58 -14.85 2.05
CA ILE A 18 -15.00 -14.95 1.70
C ILE A 18 -15.19 -14.64 0.21
N GLN A 19 -14.66 -13.53 -0.29
CA GLN A 19 -14.76 -13.19 -1.73
C GLN A 19 -14.17 -14.27 -2.64
N ILE A 20 -12.98 -14.78 -2.31
CA ILE A 20 -12.34 -15.88 -3.05
C ILE A 20 -13.24 -17.11 -3.03
N ALA A 21 -13.70 -17.53 -1.85
CA ALA A 21 -14.50 -18.73 -1.71
C ALA A 21 -15.86 -18.61 -2.43
N SER A 22 -16.52 -17.47 -2.28
CA SER A 22 -17.78 -17.19 -2.97
C SER A 22 -17.61 -17.19 -4.49
N HIS A 23 -16.55 -16.58 -5.02
CA HIS A 23 -16.32 -16.56 -6.46
C HIS A 23 -15.98 -17.96 -7.01
N TYR A 24 -14.97 -18.63 -6.44
CA TYR A 24 -14.44 -19.86 -7.04
C TYR A 24 -15.22 -21.13 -6.68
N PHE A 25 -15.91 -21.19 -5.52
CA PHE A 25 -16.69 -22.37 -5.14
C PHE A 25 -18.20 -22.21 -5.34
N LEU A 26 -18.73 -20.98 -5.28
CA LEU A 26 -20.17 -20.73 -5.38
C LEU A 26 -20.58 -20.01 -6.66
N GLY A 27 -19.62 -19.49 -7.45
CA GLY A 27 -19.92 -18.67 -8.63
C GLY A 27 -20.54 -17.30 -8.27
N LEU A 28 -20.38 -16.84 -7.03
CA LEU A 28 -20.98 -15.62 -6.51
C LEU A 28 -19.94 -14.50 -6.36
N ASN A 29 -20.21 -13.37 -7.02
CA ASN A 29 -19.39 -12.16 -6.92
C ASN A 29 -19.90 -11.26 -5.80
N ILE A 30 -19.18 -11.24 -4.68
CA ILE A 30 -19.51 -10.34 -3.57
C ILE A 30 -18.75 -9.02 -3.74
N ASP A 31 -19.51 -7.94 -3.94
CA ASP A 31 -18.98 -6.56 -3.95
C ASP A 31 -19.38 -5.81 -2.67
N PHE A 32 -18.50 -5.85 -1.67
CA PHE A 32 -18.76 -5.15 -0.41
C PHE A 32 -18.79 -3.63 -0.55
N SER A 33 -18.14 -3.06 -1.57
CA SER A 33 -18.20 -1.63 -1.84
C SER A 33 -19.63 -1.24 -2.22
N GLN A 34 -20.25 -1.97 -3.15
CA GLN A 34 -21.65 -1.76 -3.51
C GLN A 34 -22.62 -2.03 -2.35
N MET A 35 -22.40 -3.10 -1.58
CA MET A 35 -23.25 -3.45 -0.44
C MET A 35 -23.25 -2.39 0.66
N THR A 36 -22.18 -1.60 0.76
CA THR A 36 -22.03 -0.51 1.75
C THR A 36 -22.38 0.87 1.18
N GLY A 37 -22.95 0.93 -0.04
CA GLY A 37 -23.38 2.16 -0.69
C GLY A 37 -22.29 2.89 -1.49
N GLY A 38 -21.14 2.25 -1.71
CA GLY A 38 -20.06 2.73 -2.56
C GLY A 38 -20.22 2.34 -4.04
N GLY A 39 -19.23 2.72 -4.86
CA GLY A 39 -19.16 2.36 -6.27
C GLY A 39 -18.77 0.90 -6.51
N LEU A 40 -18.84 0.47 -7.79
CA LEU A 40 -18.35 -0.84 -8.24
C LEU A 40 -16.86 -1.01 -7.92
N SER A 41 -16.52 -2.13 -7.29
CA SER A 41 -15.13 -2.51 -7.04
C SER A 41 -14.43 -2.91 -8.34
N ARG A 42 -13.18 -2.48 -8.51
CA ARG A 42 -12.30 -2.88 -9.62
C ARG A 42 -11.69 -4.26 -9.35
N SER A 43 -12.56 -5.26 -9.20
CA SER A 43 -12.21 -6.62 -8.77
C SER A 43 -11.87 -7.58 -9.93
N TYR A 44 -11.70 -7.06 -11.14
CA TYR A 44 -11.32 -7.85 -12.32
C TYR A 44 -10.13 -7.22 -13.05
N TYR A 45 -9.26 -8.08 -13.58
CA TYR A 45 -8.22 -7.71 -14.53
C TYR A 45 -8.26 -8.68 -15.70
N GLY A 46 -8.87 -8.25 -16.81
CA GLY A 46 -9.33 -9.19 -17.84
C GLY A 46 -10.35 -10.15 -17.24
N GLU A 47 -10.16 -11.45 -17.47
CA GLU A 47 -11.03 -12.51 -16.94
C GLU A 47 -10.66 -12.94 -15.51
N VAL A 48 -9.55 -12.45 -14.96
CA VAL A 48 -9.05 -12.88 -13.65
C VAL A 48 -9.74 -12.09 -12.55
N TYR A 49 -10.44 -12.80 -11.67
CA TYR A 49 -11.02 -12.23 -10.45
C TYR A 49 -9.94 -11.91 -9.41
N ARG A 50 -10.06 -10.73 -8.81
CA ARG A 50 -9.11 -10.15 -7.87
C ARG A 50 -9.88 -9.53 -6.71
N PRO A 51 -9.98 -10.22 -5.56
CA PRO A 51 -10.73 -9.72 -4.41
C PRO A 51 -10.09 -8.44 -3.86
N SER A 52 -10.93 -7.57 -3.32
CA SER A 52 -10.55 -6.25 -2.81
C SER A 52 -11.07 -5.97 -1.39
N GLY A 53 -11.82 -6.92 -0.82
CA GLY A 53 -12.44 -6.83 0.50
C GLY A 53 -13.44 -5.68 0.52
N PHE A 54 -13.32 -4.82 1.53
CA PHE A 54 -14.11 -3.59 1.66
C PHE A 54 -13.57 -2.40 0.87
N LEU A 55 -12.50 -2.58 0.12
CA LEU A 55 -11.83 -1.48 -0.57
C LEU A 55 -12.13 -1.53 -2.06
N PRO A 56 -12.13 -0.38 -2.76
CA PRO A 56 -12.61 -0.31 -4.13
C PRO A 56 -11.68 -0.99 -5.14
N GLU A 57 -10.45 -1.35 -4.75
CA GLU A 57 -9.49 -2.03 -5.62
C GLU A 57 -8.50 -2.91 -4.84
N PRO A 58 -8.02 -4.02 -5.44
CA PRO A 58 -7.00 -4.91 -4.85
C PRO A 58 -5.74 -4.19 -4.35
N ALA A 59 -5.27 -3.17 -5.07
CA ALA A 59 -4.06 -2.44 -4.73
C ALA A 59 -4.24 -1.52 -3.51
N VAL A 60 -5.42 -0.93 -3.33
CA VAL A 60 -5.77 -0.13 -2.15
C VAL A 60 -5.91 -1.04 -0.94
N PHE A 61 -6.57 -2.20 -1.09
CA PHE A 61 -6.60 -3.22 -0.04
C PHE A 61 -5.20 -3.61 0.42
N SER A 62 -4.33 -3.91 -0.54
CA SER A 62 -2.95 -4.26 -0.26
C SER A 62 -2.20 -3.17 0.51
N GLY A 63 -2.35 -1.90 0.13
CA GLY A 63 -1.73 -0.79 0.85
C GLY A 63 -2.20 -0.69 2.31
N HIS A 64 -3.50 -0.87 2.55
CA HIS A 64 -4.07 -0.84 3.90
C HIS A 64 -3.60 -2.04 4.74
N MET A 65 -3.66 -3.24 4.18
CA MET A 65 -3.23 -4.46 4.86
C MET A 65 -1.72 -4.43 5.15
N CYS A 66 -0.89 -3.99 4.21
CA CYS A 66 0.56 -3.84 4.44
C CYS A 66 0.87 -2.84 5.56
N ALA A 67 0.08 -1.77 5.70
CA ALA A 67 0.21 -0.84 6.81
C ALA A 67 -0.08 -1.50 8.17
N LEU A 68 -1.15 -2.30 8.24
CA LEU A 68 -1.47 -3.08 9.43
C LEU A 68 -0.40 -4.14 9.73
N LEU A 69 0.10 -4.83 8.71
CA LEU A 69 1.18 -5.82 8.82
C LEU A 69 2.47 -5.16 9.35
N ALA A 70 2.81 -3.97 8.88
CA ALA A 70 3.95 -3.20 9.39
C ALA A 70 3.79 -2.85 10.88
N LEU A 71 2.60 -2.40 11.30
CA LEU A 71 2.31 -2.16 12.72
C LEU A 71 2.37 -3.44 13.55
N SER A 72 1.83 -4.55 13.01
CA SER A 72 1.89 -5.85 13.68
C SER A 72 3.34 -6.31 13.87
N LEU A 73 4.19 -6.18 12.85
CA LEU A 73 5.62 -6.46 12.95
C LEU A 73 6.31 -5.56 13.98
N TYR A 74 6.03 -4.25 13.94
CA TYR A 74 6.61 -3.29 14.88
C TYR A 74 6.28 -3.62 16.34
N TYR A 75 5.01 -3.88 16.65
CA TYR A 75 4.57 -4.15 18.03
C TYR A 75 4.90 -5.57 18.50
N ASN A 76 4.77 -6.59 17.64
CA ASN A 76 4.98 -7.98 18.04
C ASN A 76 6.44 -8.41 17.94
N LYS A 77 7.26 -7.74 17.12
CA LYS A 77 8.66 -8.06 16.83
C LYS A 77 8.89 -9.48 16.32
N LYS A 78 7.84 -10.15 15.85
CA LYS A 78 7.85 -11.52 15.31
C LYS A 78 6.81 -11.69 14.21
N LEU A 79 7.05 -12.65 13.33
CA LEU A 79 6.08 -13.12 12.35
C LEU A 79 5.08 -14.03 13.09
N ASN A 80 3.92 -13.50 13.42
CA ASN A 80 2.85 -14.25 14.09
C ASN A 80 1.82 -14.75 13.06
N PHE A 81 0.87 -15.57 13.53
CA PHE A 81 -0.24 -16.07 12.73
C PHE A 81 -0.93 -14.97 11.91
N TYR A 82 -1.24 -13.82 12.54
CA TYR A 82 -1.90 -12.69 11.89
C TYR A 82 -1.07 -12.11 10.75
N PHE A 83 0.24 -12.02 10.89
CA PHE A 83 1.12 -11.56 9.82
C PHE A 83 1.02 -12.47 8.59
N TYR A 84 1.11 -13.78 8.80
CA TYR A 84 0.99 -14.75 7.70
C TYR A 84 -0.41 -14.73 7.07
N PHE A 85 -1.46 -14.67 7.90
CA PHE A 85 -2.85 -14.62 7.43
C PHE A 85 -3.17 -13.36 6.63
N GLY A 86 -2.65 -12.20 7.06
CA GLY A 86 -2.72 -10.96 6.29
C GLY A 86 -1.92 -11.02 4.99
N THR A 87 -0.72 -11.60 5.03
CA THR A 87 0.11 -11.79 3.82
C THR A 87 -0.59 -12.67 2.79
N LEU A 88 -1.17 -13.80 3.21
CA LEU A 88 -1.95 -14.68 2.34
C LEU A 88 -3.15 -13.96 1.71
N ALA A 89 -3.85 -13.11 2.48
CA ALA A 89 -4.93 -12.28 1.93
C ALA A 89 -4.41 -11.29 0.87
N VAL A 90 -3.26 -10.64 1.10
CA VAL A 90 -2.63 -9.77 0.08
C VAL A 90 -2.26 -10.55 -1.17
N LEU A 91 -1.64 -11.73 -1.04
CA LEU A 91 -1.32 -12.61 -2.17
C LEU A 91 -2.59 -12.99 -2.95
N GLY A 92 -3.67 -13.32 -2.24
CA GLY A 92 -4.97 -13.67 -2.84
C GLY A 92 -5.60 -12.55 -3.66
N THR A 93 -5.22 -11.29 -3.45
CA THR A 93 -5.66 -10.15 -4.28
C THR A 93 -4.97 -10.06 -5.65
N LEU A 94 -3.88 -10.83 -5.84
CA LEU A 94 -3.02 -10.81 -7.03
C LEU A 94 -2.54 -9.39 -7.39
N SER A 95 -2.40 -8.53 -6.38
CA SER A 95 -1.92 -7.16 -6.54
C SER A 95 -0.40 -7.13 -6.63
N THR A 96 0.15 -6.78 -7.80
CA THR A 96 1.59 -6.61 -8.03
C THR A 96 2.23 -5.74 -6.94
N VAL A 97 1.63 -4.57 -6.65
CA VAL A 97 2.12 -3.65 -5.62
C VAL A 97 2.03 -4.28 -4.24
N GLY A 98 0.92 -4.96 -3.93
CA GLY A 98 0.75 -5.60 -2.63
C GLY A 98 1.79 -6.67 -2.34
N ILE A 99 2.07 -7.49 -3.36
CA ILE A 99 3.07 -8.55 -3.26
C ILE A 99 4.46 -7.95 -3.06
N ILE A 100 4.81 -6.89 -3.81
CA ILE A 100 6.08 -6.16 -3.63
C ILE A 100 6.18 -5.62 -2.19
N LEU A 101 5.13 -4.99 -1.67
CA LEU A 101 5.13 -4.44 -0.30
C LEU A 101 5.30 -5.53 0.77
N CYS A 102 4.59 -6.65 0.64
CA CYS A 102 4.76 -7.81 1.53
C CYS A 102 6.19 -8.37 1.45
N ALA A 103 6.78 -8.43 0.25
CA ALA A 103 8.17 -8.83 0.05
C ALA A 103 9.13 -7.90 0.81
N CYS A 104 8.99 -6.58 0.64
CA CYS A 104 9.80 -5.59 1.31
C CYS A 104 9.70 -5.69 2.84
N LEU A 105 8.48 -5.91 3.38
CA LEU A 105 8.27 -6.10 4.83
C LEU A 105 8.98 -7.37 5.32
N TYR A 106 8.85 -8.46 4.57
CA TYR A 106 9.45 -9.75 4.93
C TYR A 106 10.99 -9.70 4.87
N ILE A 107 11.57 -9.12 3.82
CA ILE A 107 13.02 -8.90 3.68
C ILE A 107 13.54 -8.03 4.82
N SER A 108 12.88 -6.90 5.09
CA SER A 108 13.26 -5.98 6.17
C SER A 108 13.22 -6.67 7.53
N PHE A 109 12.28 -7.59 7.73
CA PHE A 109 12.21 -8.40 8.93
C PHE A 109 13.37 -9.41 9.03
N ILE A 110 13.61 -10.21 7.98
CA ILE A 110 14.65 -11.24 7.95
C ILE A 110 16.03 -10.64 8.16
N MET A 111 16.38 -9.57 7.42
CA MET A 111 17.67 -8.90 7.53
C MET A 111 18.02 -8.42 8.95
N SER A 112 17.04 -8.46 9.85
CA SER A 112 17.11 -7.86 11.16
C SER A 112 16.93 -8.84 12.33
N VAL A 113 16.68 -10.13 12.08
CA VAL A 113 16.63 -11.17 13.13
C VAL A 113 17.87 -12.05 13.01
N LYS A 114 18.36 -12.64 14.11
CA LYS A 114 19.37 -13.71 14.02
C LYS A 114 18.79 -14.83 13.14
N ASN A 115 19.39 -15.00 11.97
CA ASN A 115 18.84 -15.81 10.89
C ASN A 115 18.73 -17.28 11.30
N ASN A 116 17.60 -17.91 11.00
CA ASN A 116 17.45 -19.36 10.99
C ASN A 116 17.16 -19.84 9.56
N LEU A 117 17.56 -21.08 9.24
CA LEU A 117 17.39 -21.67 7.90
C LEU A 117 15.93 -21.59 7.40
N PHE A 118 14.97 -21.72 8.31
CA PHE A 118 13.54 -21.65 8.01
C PHE A 118 13.09 -20.31 7.41
N SER A 119 13.66 -19.19 7.87
CA SER A 119 13.34 -17.86 7.34
C SER A 119 13.75 -17.72 5.87
N TYR A 120 14.90 -18.30 5.49
CA TYR A 120 15.38 -18.32 4.11
C TYR A 120 14.55 -19.22 3.21
N ILE A 121 14.10 -20.37 3.71
CA ILE A 121 13.23 -21.28 2.95
C ILE A 121 11.91 -20.58 2.58
N ILE A 122 11.28 -19.91 3.55
CA ILE A 122 10.04 -19.15 3.28
C ILE A 122 10.31 -18.00 2.30
N PHE A 123 11.44 -17.30 2.44
CA PHE A 123 11.82 -16.24 1.51
C PHE A 123 12.00 -16.76 0.07
N PHE A 124 12.68 -17.89 -0.08
CA PHE A 124 12.87 -18.54 -1.37
C PHE A 124 11.54 -18.98 -1.98
N LEU A 125 10.66 -19.60 -1.18
CA LEU A 125 9.31 -19.98 -1.63
C LEU A 125 8.51 -18.75 -2.08
N PHE A 126 8.61 -17.64 -1.36
CA PHE A 126 7.98 -16.38 -1.74
C PHE A 126 8.53 -15.84 -3.06
N ILE A 127 9.85 -15.83 -3.27
CA ILE A 127 10.46 -15.42 -4.54
C ILE A 127 10.03 -16.35 -5.69
N LEU A 128 9.96 -17.66 -5.44
CA LEU A 128 9.50 -18.62 -6.45
C LEU A 128 8.05 -18.33 -6.86
N LEU A 129 7.15 -18.14 -5.89
CA LEU A 129 5.77 -17.73 -6.16
C LEU A 129 5.71 -16.37 -6.88
N PHE A 130 6.54 -15.41 -6.49
CA PHE A 130 6.66 -14.13 -7.18
C PHE A 130 7.06 -14.33 -8.65
N SER A 131 8.07 -15.14 -8.92
CA SER A 131 8.53 -15.40 -10.30
C SER A 131 7.46 -16.08 -11.16
N ILE A 132 6.67 -17.01 -10.60
CA ILE A 132 5.67 -17.75 -11.36
C ILE A 132 4.44 -16.87 -11.67
N PHE A 133 3.95 -16.10 -10.70
CA PHE A 133 2.68 -15.39 -10.84
C PHE A 133 2.83 -13.91 -11.23
N ILE A 134 3.95 -13.27 -10.87
CA ILE A 134 4.11 -11.83 -11.05
C ILE A 134 5.01 -11.49 -12.23
N PHE A 135 6.04 -12.29 -12.50
CA PHE A 135 6.91 -12.02 -13.64
C PHE A 135 6.15 -11.96 -14.99
N PRO A 136 5.21 -12.88 -15.29
CA PRO A 136 4.41 -12.79 -16.52
C PRO A 136 3.58 -11.50 -16.56
N SER A 137 2.88 -11.18 -15.47
CA SER A 137 2.10 -9.95 -15.37
C SER A 137 2.96 -8.68 -15.52
N LEU A 138 4.20 -8.68 -15.03
CA LEU A 138 5.14 -7.58 -15.21
C LEU A 138 5.62 -7.46 -16.67
N ALA A 139 5.88 -8.58 -17.33
CA ALA A 139 6.24 -8.61 -18.75
C ALA A 139 5.10 -8.05 -19.61
N ASP A 140 3.86 -8.52 -19.39
CA ASP A 140 2.68 -8.01 -20.10
C ASP A 140 2.50 -6.50 -19.89
N ARG A 141 2.69 -6.02 -18.65
CA ARG A 141 2.60 -4.58 -18.36
C ARG A 141 3.73 -3.78 -18.98
N TYR A 142 4.93 -4.33 -19.07
CA TYR A 142 6.05 -3.68 -19.75
C TYR A 142 5.79 -3.53 -21.25
N GLU A 143 5.23 -4.56 -21.89
CA GLU A 143 4.81 -4.49 -23.30
C GLU A 143 3.71 -3.46 -23.51
N LEU A 144 2.66 -3.46 -22.67
CA LEU A 144 1.60 -2.45 -22.71
C LEU A 144 2.14 -1.03 -22.52
N PHE A 145 3.15 -0.86 -21.66
CA PHE A 145 3.78 0.43 -21.42
C PHE A 145 4.54 0.94 -22.65
N ILE A 146 5.39 0.10 -23.26
CA ILE A 146 6.12 0.45 -24.50
C ILE A 146 5.15 0.78 -25.63
N ASN A 147 4.05 0.03 -25.74
CA ASN A 147 3.03 0.22 -26.76
C ASN A 147 2.10 1.42 -26.47
N GLY A 148 2.31 2.16 -25.38
CA GLY A 148 1.52 3.34 -25.04
C GLY A 148 0.10 3.02 -24.53
N VAL A 149 -0.23 1.76 -24.27
CA VAL A 149 -1.58 1.30 -23.90
C VAL A 149 -1.74 1.09 -22.39
N ASP A 150 -0.65 1.10 -21.62
CA ASP A 150 -0.72 1.06 -20.14
C ASP A 150 -1.24 2.39 -19.57
N SER A 151 -2.56 2.51 -19.52
CA SER A 151 -3.27 3.68 -18.97
C SER A 151 -2.77 4.06 -17.58
N SER A 152 -2.41 3.10 -16.73
CA SER A 152 -2.00 3.38 -15.36
C SER A 152 -0.65 4.12 -15.28
N ASN A 153 0.35 3.70 -16.06
CA ASN A 153 1.68 4.32 -16.04
C ASN A 153 1.76 5.57 -16.93
N ASN A 154 1.08 5.56 -18.08
CA ASN A 154 1.07 6.72 -18.98
C ASN A 154 0.37 7.93 -18.33
N LEU A 155 -0.73 7.70 -17.61
CA LEU A 155 -1.39 8.75 -16.84
C LEU A 155 -0.50 9.33 -15.73
N LYS A 156 0.42 8.55 -15.14
CA LYS A 156 1.41 9.08 -14.17
C LYS A 156 2.42 9.99 -14.85
N ILE A 157 2.87 9.64 -16.05
CA ILE A 157 3.78 10.48 -16.83
C ILE A 157 3.07 11.79 -17.22
N ASP A 158 1.81 11.71 -17.65
CA ASP A 158 1.03 12.91 -18.00
C ASP A 158 0.78 13.80 -16.78
N ALA A 159 0.49 13.22 -15.61
CA ALA A 159 0.39 13.95 -14.36
C ALA A 159 1.71 14.67 -13.99
N ILE A 160 2.86 14.02 -14.20
CA ILE A 160 4.18 14.62 -13.97
C ILE A 160 4.40 15.77 -14.95
N LYS A 161 4.10 15.57 -16.25
CA LYS A 161 4.23 16.63 -17.26
C LYS A 161 3.35 17.83 -16.93
N ASN A 162 2.10 17.61 -16.54
CA ASN A 162 1.19 18.69 -16.14
C ASN A 162 1.69 19.41 -14.89
N PHE A 163 2.21 18.67 -13.90
CA PHE A 163 2.76 19.26 -12.67
C PHE A 163 3.92 20.21 -12.93
N PHE A 164 4.81 19.89 -13.88
CA PHE A 164 5.91 20.78 -14.28
C PHE A 164 5.53 21.83 -15.32
N GLY A 165 4.42 21.61 -16.05
CA GLY A 165 3.97 22.49 -17.14
C GLY A 165 3.10 23.66 -16.67
N ASP A 166 2.42 23.52 -15.54
CA ASP A 166 1.53 24.54 -14.98
C ASP A 166 2.16 25.16 -13.72
N LYS A 167 2.37 26.48 -13.74
CA LYS A 167 3.04 27.20 -12.63
C LYS A 167 2.23 27.19 -11.33
N ASP A 168 0.90 27.28 -11.42
CA ASP A 168 0.06 27.34 -10.23
C ASP A 168 0.00 25.96 -9.58
N ILE A 169 -0.15 24.91 -10.39
CA ILE A 169 -0.10 23.52 -9.93
C ILE A 169 1.28 23.19 -9.36
N PHE A 170 2.37 23.63 -9.99
CA PHE A 170 3.71 23.40 -9.48
C PHE A 170 3.92 24.04 -8.10
N LEU A 171 3.44 25.27 -7.90
CA LEU A 171 3.64 26.02 -6.66
C LEU A 171 2.71 25.58 -5.52
N TYR A 172 1.42 25.37 -5.83
CA TYR A 172 0.36 25.16 -4.84
C TYR A 172 -0.18 23.73 -4.80
N GLY A 173 0.16 22.93 -5.80
CA GLY A 173 -0.27 21.55 -5.92
C GLY A 173 -1.67 21.43 -6.51
N TYR A 174 -2.05 20.18 -6.74
CA TYR A 174 -3.38 19.81 -7.20
C TYR A 174 -4.42 19.83 -6.07
N GLY A 175 -4.00 19.82 -4.81
CA GLY A 175 -4.90 19.63 -3.67
C GLY A 175 -5.50 18.22 -3.59
N VAL A 176 -6.50 18.05 -2.73
CA VAL A 176 -7.20 16.77 -2.55
C VAL A 176 -8.41 16.72 -3.49
N ILE A 177 -8.17 16.28 -4.72
CA ILE A 177 -9.21 16.19 -5.74
C ILE A 177 -9.86 14.80 -5.73
N GLY A 178 -11.19 14.70 -5.79
CA GLY A 178 -11.94 13.44 -5.85
C GLY A 178 -11.66 12.62 -7.10
N ARG A 179 -11.90 11.30 -7.05
CA ARG A 179 -11.60 10.37 -8.15
C ARG A 179 -12.62 10.41 -9.29
N ASP A 180 -13.81 10.98 -9.04
CA ASP A 180 -15.02 10.64 -9.81
C ASP A 180 -15.75 11.85 -10.39
N HIS A 181 -15.02 12.90 -10.82
CA HIS A 181 -15.67 14.00 -11.54
C HIS A 181 -15.45 13.86 -13.06
N PRO A 182 -16.50 13.70 -13.88
CA PRO A 182 -16.37 13.46 -15.33
C PRO A 182 -15.62 14.56 -16.11
N LEU A 183 -15.59 15.79 -15.56
CA LEU A 183 -14.90 16.92 -16.16
C LEU A 183 -13.40 16.99 -15.80
N LEU A 184 -12.91 16.12 -14.91
CA LEU A 184 -11.50 16.12 -14.53
C LEU A 184 -10.67 15.26 -15.50
N PRO A 185 -9.47 15.71 -15.89
CA PRO A 185 -8.57 14.90 -16.68
C PRO A 185 -8.24 13.56 -15.99
N PRO A 186 -8.13 12.44 -16.74
CA PRO A 186 -7.92 11.11 -16.14
C PRO A 186 -6.60 10.98 -15.34
N TYR A 187 -5.60 11.81 -15.65
CA TYR A 187 -4.31 11.79 -14.94
C TYR A 187 -4.42 12.25 -13.48
N PHE A 188 -5.52 12.89 -13.07
CA PHE A 188 -5.77 13.22 -11.66
C PHE A 188 -5.90 11.98 -10.77
N GLU A 189 -6.31 10.84 -11.33
CA GLU A 189 -6.30 9.57 -10.61
C GLU A 189 -4.88 9.10 -10.29
N ALA A 190 -3.95 9.34 -11.22
CA ALA A 190 -2.58 8.84 -11.16
C ALA A 190 -1.69 9.63 -10.17
N ILE A 191 -2.05 10.88 -9.90
CA ILE A 191 -1.36 11.78 -8.94
C ILE A 191 -1.33 11.20 -7.52
N LYS A 192 -2.33 10.38 -7.18
CA LYS A 192 -2.49 9.74 -5.88
C LYS A 192 -1.70 8.44 -5.71
N ASP A 193 -0.99 8.01 -6.76
CA ASP A 193 -0.35 6.69 -6.87
C ASP A 193 1.17 6.78 -7.11
N VAL A 194 1.80 7.89 -6.69
CA VAL A 194 3.22 8.24 -6.93
C VAL A 194 4.10 8.07 -5.67
N THR A 195 3.62 7.36 -4.63
CA THR A 195 4.18 7.25 -3.26
C THR A 195 3.97 8.49 -2.39
N ILE A 196 4.14 8.38 -1.07
CA ILE A 196 3.95 9.52 -0.15
C ILE A 196 4.88 10.69 -0.48
N PHE A 197 6.09 10.41 -0.95
CA PHE A 197 7.08 11.42 -1.27
C PHE A 197 6.68 12.21 -2.52
N GLY A 198 6.16 11.54 -3.54
CA GLY A 198 5.55 12.21 -4.69
C GLY A 198 4.25 12.91 -4.33
N ALA A 199 3.40 12.26 -3.53
CA ALA A 199 2.09 12.77 -3.13
C ALA A 199 2.16 14.06 -2.29
N ILE A 200 3.19 14.22 -1.45
CA ILE A 200 3.39 15.46 -0.70
C ILE A 200 3.54 16.65 -1.66
N PHE A 201 4.37 16.54 -2.69
CA PHE A 201 4.56 17.63 -3.65
C PHE A 201 3.38 17.78 -4.59
N SER A 202 2.76 16.68 -5.02
CA SER A 202 1.63 16.77 -5.93
C SER A 202 0.39 17.36 -5.26
N VAL A 203 0.11 17.03 -3.99
CA VAL A 203 -1.05 17.56 -3.26
C VAL A 203 -0.81 18.99 -2.79
N TYR A 204 0.37 19.31 -2.23
CA TYR A 204 0.63 20.59 -1.57
C TYR A 204 1.50 21.57 -2.39
N GLY A 205 1.94 21.16 -3.58
CA GLY A 205 2.88 21.93 -4.40
C GLY A 205 4.30 21.92 -3.84
N VAL A 206 5.23 22.55 -4.55
CA VAL A 206 6.63 22.60 -4.11
C VAL A 206 6.81 23.41 -2.84
N VAL A 207 6.04 24.49 -2.65
CA VAL A 207 6.24 25.41 -1.52
C VAL A 207 5.86 24.74 -0.20
N LEU A 208 4.58 24.36 -0.03
CA LEU A 208 4.12 23.72 1.18
C LEU A 208 4.60 22.25 1.26
N GLY A 209 4.70 21.56 0.13
CA GLY A 209 5.23 20.20 0.07
C GLY A 209 6.66 20.10 0.56
N ALA A 210 7.55 21.05 0.22
CA ALA A 210 8.92 21.06 0.75
C ALA A 210 8.96 21.21 2.28
N VAL A 211 8.10 22.07 2.85
CA VAL A 211 7.99 22.22 4.31
C VAL A 211 7.55 20.91 4.96
N VAL A 212 6.48 20.30 4.46
CA VAL A 212 5.97 19.02 4.98
C VAL A 212 6.99 17.89 4.84
N PHE A 213 7.67 17.82 3.69
CA PHE A 213 8.73 16.84 3.44
C PHE A 213 9.92 17.02 4.38
N LEU A 214 10.38 18.25 4.59
CA LEU A 214 11.47 18.55 5.52
C LEU A 214 11.08 18.19 6.96
N LEU A 215 9.86 18.50 7.39
CA LEU A 215 9.36 18.08 8.70
C LEU A 215 9.35 16.55 8.83
N PHE A 216 8.88 15.84 7.81
CA PHE A 216 8.91 14.37 7.78
C PHE A 216 10.34 13.85 7.94
N VAL A 217 11.29 14.38 7.16
CA VAL A 217 12.71 13.99 7.21
C VAL A 217 13.33 14.29 8.57
N VAL A 218 13.06 15.46 9.15
CA VAL A 218 13.57 15.85 10.48
C VAL A 218 13.06 14.90 11.56
N VAL A 219 11.76 14.60 11.58
CA VAL A 219 11.19 13.65 12.55
C VAL A 219 11.74 12.24 12.34
N PHE A 220 11.88 11.80 11.09
CA PHE A 220 12.48 10.52 10.74
C PHE A 220 13.92 10.40 11.25
N ILE A 221 14.76 11.41 11.04
CA ILE A 221 16.17 11.41 11.46
C ILE A 221 16.28 11.48 12.98
N LYS A 222 15.54 12.41 13.63
CA LYS A 222 15.60 12.62 15.10
C LYS A 222 15.00 11.49 15.92
N SER A 223 14.16 10.64 15.33
CA SER A 223 13.56 9.51 16.03
C SER A 223 14.62 8.57 16.61
N SER A 224 14.44 8.18 17.88
CA SER A 224 15.31 7.23 18.59
C SER A 224 15.08 5.77 18.20
N LEU A 225 14.15 5.48 17.30
CA LEU A 225 13.90 4.12 16.84
C LEU A 225 15.10 3.59 16.05
N SER A 226 15.25 2.26 16.05
CA SER A 226 16.21 1.61 15.16
C SER A 226 15.85 1.89 13.70
N PHE A 227 16.87 2.03 12.84
CA PHE A 227 16.70 2.24 11.40
C PHE A 227 15.77 1.19 10.77
N ARG A 228 15.85 -0.07 11.24
CA ARG A 228 14.93 -1.15 10.90
C ARG A 228 13.46 -0.77 11.10
N SER A 229 13.10 -0.37 12.32
CA SER A 229 11.71 -0.07 12.64
C SER A 229 11.21 1.09 11.79
N LYS A 230 12.08 2.07 11.52
CA LYS A 230 11.78 3.19 10.61
C LYS A 230 11.48 2.68 9.19
N ILE A 231 12.29 1.77 8.63
CA ILE A 231 12.04 1.18 7.32
C ILE A 231 10.71 0.41 7.30
N ILE A 232 10.49 -0.50 8.26
CA ILE A 232 9.26 -1.32 8.33
C ILE A 232 8.01 -0.43 8.31
N LEU A 233 8.02 0.66 9.09
CA LEU A 233 6.92 1.60 9.17
C LEU A 233 6.79 2.51 7.93
N THR A 234 7.83 2.64 7.11
CA THR A 234 7.83 3.52 5.93
C THR A 234 7.40 2.77 4.67
N ILE A 235 7.63 1.46 4.58
CA ILE A 235 7.25 0.63 3.41
C ILE A 235 5.79 0.84 2.98
N PRO A 236 4.79 0.82 3.88
CA PRO A 236 3.40 0.99 3.47
C PRO A 236 3.11 2.33 2.82
N LEU A 237 3.86 3.39 3.15
CA LEU A 237 3.71 4.73 2.58
C LEU A 237 4.09 4.80 1.09
N MET A 238 4.68 3.76 0.53
CA MET A 238 4.89 3.64 -0.92
C MET A 238 3.56 3.51 -1.69
N LYS A 239 2.50 2.96 -1.08
CA LYS A 239 1.16 2.90 -1.69
C LYS A 239 0.09 3.62 -0.88
N LEU A 240 0.18 3.60 0.45
CA LEU A 240 -0.70 4.36 1.34
C LEU A 240 -0.27 5.83 1.34
N CYS A 241 -0.52 6.51 0.23
CA CYS A 241 0.00 7.85 -0.05
C CYS A 241 -1.08 8.87 -0.39
N THR A 242 -2.35 8.46 -0.42
CA THR A 242 -3.46 9.34 -0.76
C THR A 242 -4.23 9.78 0.49
N PRO A 243 -4.47 11.09 0.66
CA PRO A 243 -5.36 11.62 1.70
C PRO A 243 -6.85 11.31 1.44
N SER A 244 -7.17 10.54 0.39
CA SER A 244 -8.56 10.17 0.06
C SER A 244 -9.16 9.13 1.01
N TYR A 245 -8.33 8.40 1.77
CA TYR A 245 -8.81 7.37 2.70
C TYR A 245 -8.55 7.79 4.14
N ALA A 246 -9.55 7.69 5.02
CA ALA A 246 -9.38 8.04 6.44
C ALA A 246 -8.24 7.25 7.11
N PHE A 247 -8.03 6.00 6.70
CA PHE A 247 -6.97 5.14 7.21
C PHE A 247 -5.57 5.68 6.92
N PHE A 248 -5.36 6.46 5.85
CA PHE A 248 -4.09 7.14 5.58
C PHE A 248 -3.71 8.08 6.73
N PHE A 249 -4.64 8.94 7.16
CA PHE A 249 -4.41 9.87 8.26
C PHE A 249 -4.20 9.16 9.59
N ILE A 250 -4.99 8.11 9.86
CA ILE A 250 -4.83 7.28 11.06
C ILE A 250 -3.43 6.65 11.08
N TYR A 251 -2.99 6.09 9.95
CA TYR A 251 -1.67 5.48 9.84
C TYR A 251 -0.56 6.51 10.04
N LEU A 252 -0.63 7.68 9.39
CA LEU A 252 0.35 8.76 9.58
C LEU A 252 0.41 9.26 11.02
N ALA A 253 -0.74 9.40 11.69
CA ALA A 253 -0.78 9.79 13.10
C ALA A 253 -0.07 8.75 13.97
N ILE A 254 -0.37 7.46 13.79
CA ILE A 254 0.30 6.37 14.50
C ILE A 254 1.81 6.35 14.18
N TYR A 255 2.17 6.53 12.90
CA TYR A 255 3.55 6.57 12.42
C TYR A 255 4.35 7.66 13.15
N PHE A 256 3.86 8.90 13.17
CA PHE A 256 4.54 10.01 13.84
C PHE A 256 4.56 9.87 15.36
N LEU A 257 3.47 9.36 15.97
CA LEU A 257 3.46 9.05 17.40
C LEU A 257 4.54 8.02 17.76
N ILE A 258 4.70 6.99 16.94
CA ILE A 258 5.74 5.98 17.10
C ILE A 258 7.13 6.61 16.93
N LEU A 259 7.36 7.39 15.87
CA LEU A 259 8.66 8.04 15.63
C LEU A 259 9.09 8.97 16.78
N ASN A 260 8.14 9.68 17.37
CA ASN A 260 8.39 10.61 18.49
C ASN A 260 8.39 9.93 19.87
N SER A 261 8.09 8.62 19.96
CA SER A 261 8.09 7.92 21.24
C SER A 261 9.50 7.78 21.81
N LYS A 262 9.68 8.08 23.11
CA LYS A 262 10.95 7.88 23.81
C LYS A 262 11.23 6.37 23.96
N PRO A 263 12.51 5.93 23.98
CA PRO A 263 12.89 4.53 23.97
C PRO A 263 12.40 3.71 25.18
N SER A 264 11.89 4.34 26.25
CA SER A 264 11.47 3.69 27.49
C SER A 264 10.03 3.15 27.53
N GLN A 265 9.17 3.43 26.54
CA GLN A 265 7.75 3.06 26.64
C GLN A 265 7.38 1.66 26.10
N PHE A 266 8.30 0.95 25.44
CA PHE A 266 8.00 -0.37 24.83
C PHE A 266 9.00 -1.48 25.20
N VAL A 267 9.73 -1.29 26.30
CA VAL A 267 10.50 -2.36 26.97
C VAL A 267 9.73 -2.79 28.21
N LYS A 268 8.72 -3.64 28.00
CA LYS A 268 8.36 -4.74 28.89
C LYS A 268 7.95 -5.92 28.01
#